data_AF-A0A357LEF6-F1
#
_entry.id   AF-A0A357LEF6-F1
#
_cell.length_a   1.000
_cell.length_b   1.000
_cell.length_c   1.000
_cell.angle_alpha   90.00
_cell.angle_beta   90.00
_cell.angle_gamma   90.00
#
_symmetry.space_group_name_H-M   'P 1'
#
loop_
_entity.id
_entity.type
_entity.pdbx_description
1 polymer ?
#
loop_
_entity_poly.entity_id
_entity_poly.type
_entity_poly.pdbx_seq_one_letter_code
_entity_poly.pdbx_strand_id
1 'polypeptide(L)'
;MILRRVMQHVKRQDWFAVMLDFVIVVLGVFVATQVSNWNEAGAERRRERAYLQRIHDDVASLRASTAEADHTAKEVSGLLNEAMGALASGEDARIANLGAHYCTAIVRSHIFATPIVTPPAIEEVLQSGEVGIIVDQELRTAIVRYYQEIEDMSQLRSDLQIDRRALGRTYPN
;
A
#
# COMPACT_ATOMS: atom_id res chain seq x y z
N MET A 1 -53.41 24.77 58.39
CA MET A 1 -52.24 24.00 58.91
C MET A 1 -52.03 22.62 58.24
N ILE A 2 -52.65 22.31 57.10
CA ILE A 2 -52.41 21.04 56.36
C ILE A 2 -51.35 21.20 55.25
N LEU A 3 -51.27 22.39 54.62
CA LEU A 3 -50.28 22.66 53.56
C LEU A 3 -48.81 22.57 54.02
N ARG A 4 -48.52 22.82 55.30
CA ARG A 4 -47.15 22.76 55.83
C ARG A 4 -46.66 21.32 56.09
N ARG A 5 -47.56 20.35 56.30
CA ARG A 5 -47.23 18.93 56.51
C ARG A 5 -47.03 18.18 55.19
N VAL A 6 -47.76 18.58 54.13
CA VAL A 6 -47.59 18.02 52.78
C VAL A 6 -46.25 18.45 52.16
N MET A 7 -45.87 19.73 52.31
CA MET A 7 -44.54 20.21 51.90
C MET A 7 -43.37 19.61 52.69
N GLN A 8 -43.59 19.11 53.90
CA GLN A 8 -42.55 18.43 54.68
C GLN A 8 -42.33 16.97 54.25
N HIS A 9 -43.32 16.31 53.64
CA HIS A 9 -43.20 14.96 53.10
C HIS A 9 -42.60 14.92 51.69
N VAL A 10 -42.78 15.96 50.88
CA VAL A 10 -42.14 16.07 49.55
C VAL A 10 -40.63 16.36 49.67
N LYS A 11 -40.17 16.83 50.84
CA LYS A 11 -38.80 17.35 51.00
C LYS A 11 -37.81 16.37 51.63
N ARG A 12 -38.20 15.13 51.97
CA ARG A 12 -37.37 14.34 52.90
C ARG A 12 -36.98 12.89 52.56
N GLN A 13 -37.47 12.19 51.52
CA GLN A 13 -37.04 10.78 51.44
C GLN A 13 -36.84 10.05 50.11
N ASP A 14 -37.21 10.58 48.95
CA ASP A 14 -37.01 9.83 47.69
C ASP A 14 -35.99 10.44 46.72
N TRP A 15 -35.32 11.53 47.08
CA TRP A 15 -34.23 12.07 46.24
C TRP A 15 -33.07 11.09 46.07
N PHE A 16 -32.81 10.24 47.07
CA PHE A 16 -31.84 9.15 46.94
C PHE A 16 -32.29 8.07 45.95
N ALA A 17 -33.59 7.73 45.94
CA ALA A 17 -34.15 6.77 44.99
C ALA A 17 -34.08 7.32 43.55
N VAL A 18 -34.46 8.59 43.34
CA VAL A 18 -34.34 9.26 42.03
C VAL A 18 -32.89 9.35 41.58
N MET A 19 -31.94 9.64 42.48
CA MET A 19 -30.51 9.64 42.16
C MET A 19 -30.02 8.24 41.77
N LEU A 20 -30.45 7.20 42.51
CA LEU A 20 -30.10 5.83 42.23
C LEU A 20 -30.62 5.38 40.85
N ASP A 21 -31.89 5.68 40.54
CA ASP A 21 -32.48 5.39 39.24
C ASP A 21 -31.73 6.10 38.11
N PHE A 22 -31.36 7.37 38.31
CA PHE A 22 -30.55 8.12 37.35
C PHE A 22 -29.16 7.49 37.15
N VAL A 23 -28.48 7.11 38.22
CA VAL A 23 -27.16 6.44 38.15
C VAL A 23 -27.25 5.11 37.43
N ILE A 24 -28.28 4.30 37.69
CA ILE A 24 -28.50 3.03 37.01
C ILE A 24 -28.72 3.25 35.50
N VAL A 25 -29.53 4.23 35.10
CA VAL A 25 -29.75 4.55 33.68
C VAL A 25 -28.46 5.01 33.00
N VAL A 26 -27.70 5.91 33.63
CA VAL A 26 -26.42 6.39 33.09
C VAL A 26 -25.41 5.25 32.98
N LEU A 27 -25.31 4.38 33.99
CA LEU A 27 -24.48 3.19 33.94
C LEU A 27 -24.93 2.23 32.83
N GLY A 28 -26.24 2.06 32.65
CA GLY A 28 -26.80 1.24 31.57
C GLY A 28 -26.38 1.73 30.19
N VAL A 29 -26.54 3.04 29.92
CA VAL A 29 -26.11 3.66 28.66
C VAL A 29 -24.60 3.58 28.50
N PHE A 30 -23.83 3.83 29.56
CA PHE A 30 -22.38 3.74 29.54
C PHE A 30 -21.92 2.32 29.17
N VAL A 31 -22.42 1.29 29.85
CA VAL A 31 -22.07 -0.11 29.55
C VAL A 31 -22.50 -0.50 28.13
N ALA A 32 -23.69 -0.09 27.69
CA ALA A 32 -24.16 -0.36 26.32
C ALA A 32 -23.20 0.21 25.27
N THR A 33 -22.77 1.47 25.42
CA THR A 33 -21.78 2.11 24.54
C THR A 33 -20.44 1.40 24.59
N GLN A 34 -19.97 1.01 25.79
CA GLN A 34 -18.69 0.32 25.94
C GLN A 34 -18.67 -1.05 25.26
N VAL A 35 -19.78 -1.81 25.36
CA VAL A 35 -19.92 -3.10 24.66
C VAL A 35 -19.94 -2.90 23.13
N SER A 36 -20.63 -1.88 22.63
CA SER A 36 -20.62 -1.54 21.19
C SER A 36 -19.20 -1.24 20.71
N ASN A 37 -18.49 -0.34 21.40
CA ASN A 37 -17.13 0.06 21.06
C ASN A 37 -16.16 -1.14 21.07
N TRP A 38 -16.31 -2.06 22.03
CA TRP A 38 -15.46 -3.26 22.08
C TRP A 38 -15.72 -4.21 20.91
N ASN A 39 -16.98 -4.39 20.52
CA ASN A 39 -17.35 -5.20 19.37
C ASN A 39 -16.82 -4.60 18.06
N GLU A 40 -16.95 -3.28 17.88
CA GLU A 40 -16.44 -2.53 16.73
C GLU A 40 -14.92 -2.64 16.61
N ALA A 41 -14.17 -2.39 17.70
CA ALA A 41 -12.72 -2.55 17.71
C ALA A 41 -12.28 -3.99 17.41
N GLY A 42 -13.05 -4.98 17.84
CA GLY A 42 -12.83 -6.39 17.50
C GLY A 42 -13.04 -6.67 16.01
N ALA A 43 -14.08 -6.08 15.40
CA ALA A 43 -14.35 -6.20 13.98
C ALA A 43 -13.30 -5.49 13.11
N GLU A 44 -12.84 -4.31 13.52
CA GLU A 44 -11.78 -3.57 12.84
C GLU A 44 -10.46 -4.34 12.84
N ARG A 45 -10.04 -4.89 13.99
CA ARG A 45 -8.82 -5.74 14.05
C ARG A 45 -8.91 -7.02 13.21
N ARG A 46 -10.11 -7.58 13.02
CA ARG A 46 -10.29 -8.72 12.10
C ARG A 46 -10.12 -8.29 10.64
N ARG A 47 -10.67 -7.13 10.27
CA ARG A 47 -10.53 -6.57 8.92
C ARG A 47 -9.09 -6.19 8.62
N GLU A 48 -8.40 -5.53 9.56
CA GLU A 48 -6.97 -5.24 9.46
C GLU A 48 -6.15 -6.50 9.15
N ARG A 49 -6.31 -7.57 9.96
CA ARG A 49 -5.58 -8.82 9.74
C ARG A 49 -5.89 -9.45 8.38
N ALA A 50 -7.14 -9.38 7.93
CA ALA A 50 -7.52 -9.90 6.61
C ALA A 50 -6.83 -9.11 5.48
N TYR A 51 -6.78 -7.79 5.57
CA TYR A 51 -6.04 -6.97 4.60
C TYR A 51 -4.53 -7.26 4.65
N LEU A 52 -3.93 -7.32 5.83
CA LEU A 52 -2.50 -7.59 5.98
C LEU A 52 -2.12 -8.97 5.41
N GLN A 53 -2.96 -9.98 5.62
CA GLN A 53 -2.75 -11.31 5.03
C GLN A 53 -2.80 -11.24 3.51
N ARG A 54 -3.81 -10.58 2.93
CA ARG A 54 -3.92 -10.43 1.47
C ARG A 54 -2.75 -9.66 0.88
N ILE A 55 -2.34 -8.55 1.52
CA ILE A 55 -1.16 -7.77 1.10
C ILE A 55 0.09 -8.65 1.12
N HIS A 56 0.27 -9.46 2.17
CA HIS A 56 1.39 -10.38 2.27
C HIS A 56 1.38 -11.42 1.13
N ASP A 57 0.24 -12.05 0.88
CA ASP A 57 0.08 -13.07 -0.16
C ASP A 57 0.30 -12.48 -1.56
N ASP A 58 -0.23 -11.29 -1.83
CA ASP A 58 -0.03 -10.57 -3.09
C ASP A 58 1.45 -10.23 -3.31
N VAL A 59 2.14 -9.71 -2.29
CA VAL A 59 3.57 -9.36 -2.37
C VAL A 59 4.43 -10.62 -2.55
N ALA A 60 4.11 -11.70 -1.84
CA ALA A 60 4.81 -12.98 -1.97
C ALA A 60 4.66 -13.57 -3.38
N SER A 61 3.44 -13.54 -3.92
CA SER A 61 3.11 -13.97 -5.28
C SER A 61 3.83 -13.11 -6.33
N LEU A 62 3.82 -11.78 -6.14
CA LEU A 62 4.51 -10.86 -7.04
C LEU A 62 6.01 -11.08 -7.03
N ARG A 63 6.62 -11.26 -5.86
CA ARG A 63 8.06 -11.57 -5.74
C ARG A 63 8.43 -12.88 -6.42
N ALA A 64 7.60 -13.92 -6.29
CA ALA A 64 7.83 -15.20 -6.95
C ALA A 64 7.72 -15.09 -8.48
N SER A 65 6.70 -14.38 -8.97
CA SER A 65 6.45 -14.23 -10.42
C SER A 65 7.45 -13.29 -11.12
N THR A 66 8.10 -12.38 -10.38
CA THR A 66 9.06 -11.42 -10.94
C THR A 66 10.53 -11.80 -10.76
N ALA A 67 10.83 -12.88 -10.02
CA ALA A 67 12.21 -13.26 -9.68
C ALA A 67 13.12 -13.48 -10.90
N GLU A 68 12.60 -14.14 -11.94
CA GLU A 68 13.36 -14.39 -13.18
C GLU A 68 13.60 -13.12 -13.99
N ALA A 69 12.59 -12.23 -14.03
CA ALA A 69 12.70 -10.93 -14.69
C ALA A 69 13.73 -10.04 -13.97
N ASP A 70 13.75 -10.05 -12.64
CA ASP A 70 14.72 -9.31 -11.83
C ASP A 70 16.15 -9.83 -12.04
N HIS A 71 16.33 -11.16 -12.11
CA HIS A 71 17.63 -11.75 -12.44
C HIS A 71 18.12 -11.29 -13.82
N THR A 72 17.26 -11.43 -14.84
CA THR A 72 17.57 -11.02 -16.22
C THR A 72 17.89 -9.53 -16.30
N ALA A 73 17.13 -8.69 -15.59
CA ALA A 73 17.34 -7.24 -15.57
C ALA A 73 18.71 -6.87 -14.98
N LYS A 74 19.14 -7.54 -13.90
CA LYS A 74 20.46 -7.33 -13.27
C LYS A 74 21.60 -7.75 -14.19
N GLU A 75 21.47 -8.91 -14.84
CA GLU A 75 22.47 -9.39 -15.80
C GLU A 75 22.62 -8.41 -16.97
N VAL A 76 21.51 -8.00 -17.58
CA VAL A 76 21.52 -7.04 -18.70
C VAL A 76 22.08 -5.68 -18.26
N SER A 77 21.72 -5.19 -17.07
CA SER A 77 22.26 -3.94 -16.53
C SER A 77 23.78 -4.01 -16.32
N GLY A 78 24.30 -5.13 -15.83
CA GLY A 78 25.75 -5.37 -15.71
C GLY A 78 26.45 -5.28 -17.07
N LEU A 79 25.94 -6.01 -18.07
CA LEU A 79 26.48 -5.97 -19.44
C LEU A 79 26.46 -4.56 -20.04
N LEU A 80 25.38 -3.81 -19.82
CA LEU A 80 25.28 -2.43 -20.31
C LEU A 80 26.29 -1.51 -19.64
N ASN A 81 26.49 -1.63 -18.33
CA ASN A 81 27.50 -0.83 -17.62
C ASN A 81 28.92 -1.11 -18.11
N GLU A 82 29.26 -2.38 -18.34
CA GLU A 82 30.55 -2.77 -18.91
C GLU A 82 30.73 -2.25 -20.34
N ALA A 83 29.70 -2.40 -21.19
CA ALA A 83 29.72 -1.89 -22.56
C ALA A 83 29.87 -0.37 -22.59
N MET A 84 29.14 0.37 -21.74
CA MET A 84 29.29 1.81 -21.60
C MET A 84 30.71 2.20 -21.19
N GLY A 85 31.33 1.47 -20.25
CA GLY A 85 32.71 1.70 -19.84
C GLY A 85 33.73 1.47 -20.97
N ALA A 86 33.54 0.42 -21.77
CA ALA A 86 34.37 0.16 -22.94
C ALA A 86 34.23 1.26 -24.00
N LEU A 87 33.00 1.66 -24.32
CA LEU A 87 32.70 2.73 -25.28
C LEU A 87 33.25 4.09 -24.80
N ALA A 88 33.11 4.41 -23.52
CA ALA A 88 33.62 5.65 -22.94
C ALA A 88 35.15 5.72 -22.93
N SER A 89 35.84 4.59 -22.87
CA SER A 89 37.31 4.55 -22.93
C SER A 89 37.88 4.88 -24.32
N GLY A 90 37.08 4.73 -25.39
CA GLY A 90 37.50 4.97 -26.77
C GLY A 90 38.56 3.99 -27.29
N GLU A 91 38.85 2.91 -26.57
CA GLU A 91 39.82 1.89 -26.99
C GLU A 91 39.19 0.93 -28.01
N ASP A 92 39.53 1.10 -29.28
CA ASP A 92 39.05 0.26 -30.40
C ASP A 92 39.25 -1.24 -30.14
N ALA A 93 40.34 -1.63 -29.47
CA ALA A 93 40.60 -3.02 -29.11
C ALA A 93 39.61 -3.58 -28.07
N ARG A 94 39.14 -2.76 -27.12
CA ARG A 94 38.11 -3.18 -26.15
C ARG A 94 36.74 -3.24 -26.82
N ILE A 95 36.44 -2.30 -27.70
CA ILE A 95 35.19 -2.26 -28.46
C ILE A 95 35.10 -3.45 -29.42
N ALA A 96 36.18 -3.78 -30.12
CA ALA A 96 36.25 -4.92 -31.03
C ALA A 96 36.10 -6.28 -30.33
N ASN A 97 36.37 -6.34 -29.02
CA ASN A 97 36.24 -7.54 -28.21
C ASN A 97 34.87 -7.66 -27.50
N LEU A 98 33.94 -6.71 -27.68
CA LEU A 98 32.57 -6.86 -27.19
C LEU A 98 31.87 -8.01 -27.92
N GLY A 99 31.65 -9.11 -27.22
CA GLY A 99 30.95 -10.28 -27.76
C GLY A 99 29.46 -10.02 -28.07
N ALA A 100 28.84 -10.95 -28.81
CA ALA A 100 27.46 -10.82 -29.28
C ALA A 100 26.41 -10.55 -28.18
N HIS A 101 26.63 -11.02 -26.96
CA HIS A 101 25.72 -10.82 -25.83
C HIS A 101 25.63 -9.35 -25.39
N TYR A 102 26.72 -8.56 -25.50
CA TYR A 102 26.67 -7.11 -25.29
C TYR A 102 25.84 -6.42 -26.36
N CYS A 103 25.99 -6.80 -27.64
CA CYS A 103 25.17 -6.26 -28.71
C CYS A 103 23.67 -6.53 -28.48
N THR A 104 23.32 -7.75 -28.03
CA THR A 104 21.94 -8.09 -27.66
C THR A 104 21.45 -7.25 -26.48
N ALA A 105 22.26 -7.05 -25.44
CA ALA A 105 21.92 -6.19 -24.31
C ALA A 105 21.67 -4.74 -24.77
N ILE A 106 22.54 -4.18 -25.62
CA ILE A 106 22.41 -2.82 -26.17
C ILE A 106 21.13 -2.69 -27.00
N VAL A 107 20.89 -3.60 -27.95
CA VAL A 107 19.67 -3.56 -28.78
C VAL A 107 18.41 -3.72 -27.95
N ARG A 108 18.44 -4.48 -26.85
CA ARG A 108 17.28 -4.64 -25.96
C ARG A 108 17.19 -3.61 -24.83
N SER A 109 18.19 -2.74 -24.66
CA SER A 109 18.24 -1.73 -23.58
C SER A 109 17.07 -0.74 -23.63
N HIS A 110 16.52 -0.53 -24.81
CA HIS A 110 15.34 0.29 -25.04
C HIS A 110 14.03 -0.51 -24.97
N ILE A 111 13.99 -1.73 -24.41
CA ILE A 111 12.75 -2.51 -24.32
C ILE A 111 12.27 -2.52 -22.86
N PHE A 112 11.32 -1.64 -22.55
CA PHE A 112 10.65 -1.56 -21.24
C PHE A 112 9.30 -2.29 -21.30
N ALA A 113 9.35 -3.61 -21.43
CA ALA A 113 8.16 -4.47 -21.62
C ALA A 113 7.74 -5.23 -20.35
N THR A 114 8.52 -5.17 -19.27
CA THR A 114 8.18 -5.80 -17.99
C THR A 114 7.00 -5.08 -17.35
N PRO A 115 5.92 -5.80 -16.99
CA PRO A 115 4.78 -5.18 -16.31
C PRO A 115 5.19 -4.74 -14.91
N ILE A 116 4.90 -3.49 -14.57
CA ILE A 116 4.93 -3.00 -13.19
C ILE A 116 3.53 -3.24 -12.65
N VAL A 117 3.44 -4.08 -11.62
CA VAL A 117 2.16 -4.57 -11.07
C VAL A 117 2.02 -4.06 -9.65
N THR A 118 0.91 -3.40 -9.38
CA THR A 118 0.51 -3.04 -8.03
C THR A 118 -0.16 -4.25 -7.37
N PRO A 119 0.19 -4.62 -6.12
CA PRO A 119 -0.54 -5.61 -5.35
C PRO A 119 -2.03 -5.21 -5.21
N PRO A 120 -2.98 -6.06 -5.64
CA PRO A 120 -4.40 -5.73 -5.63
C PRO A 120 -4.93 -5.28 -4.26
N ALA A 121 -4.49 -5.92 -3.18
CA ALA A 121 -4.93 -5.54 -1.83
C ALA A 121 -4.42 -4.15 -1.41
N ILE A 122 -3.25 -3.73 -1.90
CA ILE A 122 -2.74 -2.36 -1.69
C ILE A 122 -3.56 -1.36 -2.51
N GLU A 123 -3.85 -1.67 -3.76
CA GLU A 123 -4.68 -0.82 -4.61
C GLU A 123 -6.08 -0.63 -4.02
N GLU A 124 -6.72 -1.71 -3.56
CA GLU A 124 -8.02 -1.68 -2.92
C GLU A 124 -8.04 -0.81 -1.66
N VAL A 125 -7.08 -0.98 -0.74
CA VAL A 125 -7.08 -0.24 0.53
C VAL A 125 -6.80 1.25 0.34
N LEU A 126 -6.01 1.61 -0.69
CA LEU A 126 -5.72 3.01 -1.01
C LEU A 126 -6.87 3.68 -1.77
N GLN A 127 -7.44 3.00 -2.77
CA GLN A 127 -8.55 3.54 -3.58
C GLN A 127 -9.86 3.64 -2.79
N SER A 128 -10.10 2.72 -1.85
CA SER A 128 -11.26 2.79 -0.95
C SER A 128 -11.14 3.86 0.13
N GLY A 129 -9.96 4.45 0.32
CA GLY A 129 -9.68 5.38 1.42
C GLY A 129 -9.63 4.71 2.79
N GLU A 130 -9.65 3.37 2.86
CA GLU A 130 -9.61 2.60 4.10
C GLU A 130 -8.20 2.41 4.67
N VAL A 131 -7.19 3.14 4.17
CA VAL A 131 -5.79 3.00 4.61
C VAL A 131 -5.60 3.16 6.13
N GLY A 132 -6.51 3.87 6.79
CA GLY A 132 -6.53 4.01 8.25
C GLY A 132 -6.82 2.72 9.02
N ILE A 133 -7.32 1.67 8.36
CA ILE A 133 -7.58 0.35 8.97
C ILE A 133 -6.29 -0.37 9.37
N ILE A 134 -5.18 -0.02 8.74
CA ILE A 134 -3.84 -0.48 9.10
C ILE A 134 -3.41 0.38 10.27
N VAL A 135 -3.41 -0.19 11.48
CA VAL A 135 -3.15 0.54 12.73
C VAL A 135 -1.70 0.99 12.79
N ASP A 136 -0.78 0.11 12.39
CA ASP A 136 0.65 0.38 12.37
C ASP A 136 0.98 1.54 11.40
N GLN A 137 1.48 2.64 11.98
CA GLN A 137 1.76 3.85 11.23
C GLN A 137 2.96 3.69 10.29
N GLU A 138 3.99 2.95 10.70
CA GLU A 138 5.19 2.75 9.89
C GLU A 138 4.86 1.91 8.65
N LEU A 139 4.12 0.82 8.84
CA LEU A 139 3.64 -0.05 7.77
C LEU A 139 2.71 0.71 6.82
N ARG A 140 1.79 1.52 7.36
CA ARG A 140 0.90 2.36 6.57
C ARG A 140 1.69 3.34 5.68
N THR A 141 2.69 4.01 6.24
CA THR A 141 3.58 4.90 5.47
C THR A 141 4.38 4.13 4.43
N ALA A 142 4.89 2.94 4.75
CA ALA A 142 5.61 2.09 3.81
C ALA A 142 4.74 1.66 2.62
N ILE A 143 3.47 1.29 2.87
CA ILE A 143 2.52 0.91 1.82
C ILE A 143 2.21 2.08 0.89
N VAL A 144 1.92 3.26 1.44
CA VAL A 144 1.64 4.47 0.65
C VAL A 144 2.86 4.83 -0.21
N ARG A 145 4.06 4.82 0.38
CA ARG A 145 5.29 5.11 -0.34
C ARG A 145 5.55 4.11 -1.46
N TYR A 146 5.39 2.82 -1.18
CA TYR A 146 5.55 1.76 -2.19
C TYR A 146 4.59 1.94 -3.37
N TYR A 147 3.33 2.30 -3.10
CA TYR A 147 2.34 2.57 -4.14
C TYR A 147 2.73 3.78 -5.01
N GLN A 148 3.18 4.88 -4.38
CA GLN A 148 3.66 6.07 -5.10
C GLN A 148 4.87 5.74 -5.99
N GLU A 149 5.85 4.98 -5.48
CA GLU A 149 7.03 4.58 -6.26
C GLU A 149 6.65 3.73 -7.49
N ILE A 150 5.63 2.87 -7.38
CA ILE A 150 5.09 2.11 -8.51
C ILE A 150 4.41 3.04 -9.53
N GLU A 151 3.59 3.98 -9.07
CA GLU A 151 2.87 4.91 -9.91
C GLU A 151 3.86 5.77 -10.72
N ASP A 152 4.86 6.34 -10.05
CA ASP A 152 5.94 7.12 -10.66
C ASP A 152 6.69 6.31 -11.73
N MET A 153 7.06 5.07 -11.41
CA MET A 153 7.76 4.18 -12.34
C MET A 153 6.86 3.78 -13.54
N SER A 154 5.55 3.62 -13.30
CA SER A 154 4.58 3.32 -14.35
C SER A 154 4.42 4.48 -15.32
N GLN A 155 4.37 5.70 -14.80
CA GLN A 155 4.30 6.92 -15.58
C GLN A 155 5.58 7.11 -16.41
N LEU A 156 6.76 6.98 -15.79
CA LEU A 156 8.04 7.07 -16.50
C LEU A 156 8.12 6.08 -17.67
N ARG A 157 7.69 4.83 -17.47
CA ARG A 157 7.63 3.82 -18.53
C ARG A 157 6.68 4.23 -19.66
N SER A 158 5.52 4.79 -19.33
CA SER A 158 4.57 5.30 -20.33
C SER A 158 5.20 6.41 -21.17
N ASP A 159 5.83 7.39 -20.52
CA ASP A 159 6.48 8.52 -21.19
C ASP A 159 7.61 8.04 -22.13
N LEU A 160 8.45 7.12 -21.63
CA LEU A 160 9.51 6.48 -22.42
C LEU A 160 8.99 5.68 -23.63
N GLN A 161 7.76 5.16 -23.57
CA GLN A 161 7.14 4.44 -24.67
C GLN A 161 6.48 5.37 -25.70
N ILE A 162 5.87 6.47 -25.26
CA ILE A 162 5.20 7.45 -26.13
C ILE A 162 6.21 8.16 -27.03
N ASP A 163 7.37 8.54 -26.48
CA ASP A 163 8.40 9.29 -27.24
C ASP A 163 9.21 8.41 -28.21
N ARG A 164 9.00 7.09 -28.21
CA ARG A 164 9.71 6.21 -29.14
C ARG A 164 9.10 6.26 -30.54
N ARG A 165 9.92 6.68 -31.51
CA ARG A 165 9.73 6.25 -32.90
C ARG A 165 10.02 4.76 -32.99
N ALA A 166 8.99 3.96 -33.24
CA ALA A 166 9.13 2.53 -33.52
C ALA A 166 9.84 2.34 -34.87
N LEU A 167 11.18 2.36 -34.86
CA LEU A 167 11.99 2.28 -36.08
C LEU A 167 11.66 1.05 -36.94
N GLY A 168 11.30 -0.08 -36.32
CA GLY A 168 10.85 -1.27 -37.06
C GLY A 168 9.47 -1.13 -37.74
N ARG A 169 8.62 -0.19 -37.31
CA ARG A 169 7.41 0.20 -38.05
C ARG A 169 7.71 1.25 -39.13
N THR A 170 8.67 2.13 -38.87
CA THR A 170 9.07 3.19 -39.81
C THR A 170 9.90 2.64 -40.98
N TYR A 171 10.69 1.58 -40.73
CA TYR A 171 11.54 0.90 -41.70
C TYR A 171 11.27 -0.61 -41.68
N PRO A 172 10.10 -1.07 -42.16
CA PRO A 172 9.83 -2.49 -42.33
C PRO A 172 10.76 -3.06 -43.42
N ASN A 173 11.32 -4.25 -43.18
CA ASN A 173 12.11 -5.00 -44.15
C ASN A 173 11.30 -5.38 -45.39
#